data_AF-X0WRQ5-F1
#
_entry.id   AF-X0WRQ5-F1
#
_cell.length_a   1.000
_cell.length_b   1.000
_cell.length_c   1.000
_cell.angle_alpha   90.00
_cell.angle_beta   90.00
_cell.angle_gamma   90.00
#
_symmetry.space_group_name_H-M   'P 1'
#
loop_
_entity.id
_entity.type
_entity.pdbx_description
1 polymer ?
#
loop_
_entity_poly.entity_id
_entity_poly.type
_entity_poly.pdbx_seq_one_letter_code
_entity_poly.pdbx_strand_id
1 'polypeptide(L)'
;QNLHHPSRKSIVLASESWHRGVLGIVASRLVEKYYRPVIMINTAGGTSAGSARSIAGFDILSAIRACSQHLISFGGHKMAAGVTIEAEKIDKFAADFEDYAKQNLSEEDVVAKLYIDAAAPLGDFRREVVSELQMLGPFGQGNAEPIFATKGVRLASVPRRVGIKGDHLQLAITDNTASVRCIGFGMARLEKKLLENEFFNVAYQPQINTYKGTSSVELVLRDIRFE
;
A
#
# COMPACT_ATOMS: atom_id res chain seq x y z
N GLN A 1 -13.80 -6.83 -14.65
CA GLN A 1 -12.84 -7.94 -14.85
C GLN A 1 -11.92 -8.04 -13.64
N ASN A 2 -11.55 -9.25 -13.22
CA ASN A 2 -10.75 -9.53 -12.01
C ASN A 2 -9.37 -8.86 -12.07
N LEU A 3 -9.25 -7.68 -11.47
CA LEU A 3 -8.00 -6.93 -11.31
C LEU A 3 -6.96 -7.63 -10.43
N HIS A 4 -7.38 -8.63 -9.66
CA HIS A 4 -6.58 -9.39 -8.71
C HIS A 4 -6.44 -10.86 -9.16
N HIS A 5 -6.23 -11.10 -10.46
CA HIS A 5 -5.87 -12.44 -10.90
C HIS A 5 -4.35 -12.63 -10.69
N PRO A 6 -3.89 -13.67 -9.96
CA PRO A 6 -2.48 -13.85 -9.63
C PRO A 6 -1.58 -13.96 -10.86
N SER A 7 -2.11 -14.34 -12.02
CA SER A 7 -1.35 -14.39 -13.28
C SER A 7 -1.09 -13.02 -13.94
N ARG A 8 -1.61 -11.92 -13.38
CA ARG A 8 -1.39 -10.57 -13.91
C ARG A 8 -0.31 -9.81 -13.14
N LYS A 9 0.68 -9.31 -13.86
CA LYS A 9 1.75 -8.45 -13.36
C LYS A 9 1.51 -6.97 -13.64
N SER A 10 0.48 -6.62 -14.38
CA SER A 10 0.11 -5.23 -14.67
C SER A 10 -1.41 -4.99 -14.61
N ILE A 11 -1.78 -3.72 -14.43
CA ILE A 11 -3.18 -3.27 -14.46
C ILE A 11 -3.32 -2.20 -15.54
N VAL A 12 -4.14 -2.48 -16.56
CA VAL A 12 -4.57 -1.47 -17.53
C VAL A 12 -6.08 -1.42 -17.51
N LEU A 13 -6.62 -0.22 -17.33
CA LEU A 13 -8.03 0.03 -17.13
C LEU A 13 -8.47 1.23 -17.97
N ALA A 14 -9.65 1.15 -18.58
CA ALA A 14 -10.21 2.22 -19.41
C ALA A 14 -11.70 2.47 -19.10
N SER A 15 -12.10 3.75 -19.08
CA SER A 15 -13.52 4.13 -19.01
C SER A 15 -13.75 5.55 -19.51
N GLU A 16 -14.88 5.79 -20.16
CA GLU A 16 -15.33 7.13 -20.57
C GLU A 16 -15.76 7.99 -19.37
N SER A 17 -16.22 7.35 -18.28
CA SER A 17 -16.79 8.03 -17.12
C SER A 17 -15.76 8.66 -16.17
N TRP A 18 -14.46 8.39 -16.36
CA TRP A 18 -13.43 8.83 -15.42
C TRP A 18 -12.90 10.23 -15.73
N HIS A 19 -12.86 11.10 -14.74
CA HIS A 19 -12.32 12.44 -14.92
C HIS A 19 -10.79 12.40 -15.16
N ARG A 20 -10.32 13.01 -16.25
CA ARG A 20 -8.89 12.99 -16.64
C ARG A 20 -7.96 13.48 -15.53
N GLY A 21 -8.37 14.52 -14.80
CA GLY A 21 -7.61 15.11 -13.71
C GLY A 21 -7.38 14.21 -12.49
N VAL A 22 -8.09 13.08 -12.34
CA VAL A 22 -7.93 12.18 -11.19
C VAL A 22 -7.26 10.85 -11.52
N LEU A 23 -7.03 10.55 -12.81
CA LEU A 23 -6.48 9.26 -13.26
C LEU A 23 -5.16 8.92 -12.57
N GLY A 24 -4.27 9.88 -12.42
CA GLY A 24 -2.97 9.68 -11.76
C GLY A 24 -3.09 9.34 -10.27
N ILE A 25 -4.04 9.97 -9.55
CA ILE A 25 -4.29 9.71 -8.12
C ILE A 25 -4.87 8.31 -7.95
N VAL A 26 -5.83 7.93 -8.80
CA VAL A 26 -6.42 6.59 -8.77
C VAL A 26 -5.37 5.54 -9.13
N ALA A 27 -4.53 5.78 -10.14
CA ALA A 27 -3.43 4.88 -10.49
C ALA A 27 -2.48 4.66 -9.30
N SER A 28 -2.06 5.72 -8.61
CA SER A 28 -1.21 5.61 -7.41
C SER A 28 -1.86 4.76 -6.32
N ARG A 29 -3.15 4.94 -6.03
CA ARG A 29 -3.87 4.10 -5.04
C ARG A 29 -3.96 2.63 -5.45
N LEU A 30 -4.09 2.36 -6.75
CA LEU A 30 -4.08 0.99 -7.26
C LEU A 30 -2.68 0.36 -7.17
N VAL A 31 -1.62 1.14 -7.42
CA VAL A 31 -0.24 0.71 -7.18
C VAL A 31 -0.03 0.38 -5.71
N GLU A 32 -0.46 1.24 -4.79
CA GLU A 32 -0.33 0.97 -3.35
C GLU A 32 -1.10 -0.28 -2.92
N LYS A 33 -2.31 -0.47 -3.45
CA LYS A 33 -3.19 -1.59 -3.06
C LYS A 33 -2.75 -2.93 -3.65
N TYR A 34 -2.34 -2.94 -4.91
CA TYR A 34 -2.07 -4.17 -5.66
C TYR A 34 -0.59 -4.41 -5.93
N TYR A 35 0.27 -3.43 -5.67
CA TYR A 35 1.71 -3.47 -5.93
C TYR A 35 2.01 -3.98 -7.35
N ARG A 36 1.31 -3.41 -8.33
CA ARG A 36 1.49 -3.65 -9.77
C ARG A 36 1.67 -2.31 -10.49
N PRO A 37 2.41 -2.23 -11.60
CA PRO A 37 2.32 -1.10 -12.53
C PRO A 37 0.89 -0.93 -13.01
N VAL A 38 0.39 0.31 -12.98
CA VAL A 38 -1.00 0.65 -13.31
C VAL A 38 -1.05 1.72 -14.39
N ILE A 39 -1.93 1.55 -15.37
CA ILE A 39 -2.31 2.54 -16.37
C ILE A 39 -3.83 2.74 -16.34
N MET A 40 -4.26 3.96 -16.07
CA MET A 40 -5.66 4.38 -16.08
C MET A 40 -5.92 5.24 -17.31
N ILE A 41 -6.91 4.90 -18.12
CA ILE A 41 -7.21 5.56 -19.40
C ILE A 41 -8.64 6.13 -19.36
N ASN A 42 -8.78 7.42 -19.70
CA ASN A 42 -10.08 7.99 -20.04
C ASN A 42 -10.25 7.94 -21.55
N THR A 43 -11.37 7.38 -22.02
CA THR A 43 -11.68 7.21 -23.45
C THR A 43 -12.69 8.24 -23.99
N ALA A 44 -13.07 9.24 -23.20
CA ALA A 44 -14.04 10.25 -23.61
C ALA A 44 -13.44 11.21 -24.66
N GLY A 45 -14.22 11.56 -25.69
CA GLY A 45 -13.89 12.65 -26.63
C GLY A 45 -12.93 12.28 -27.77
N GLY A 46 -12.98 11.05 -28.28
CA GLY A 46 -12.29 10.62 -29.52
C GLY A 46 -10.80 10.34 -29.38
N THR A 47 -10.08 11.05 -28.51
CA THR A 47 -8.68 10.78 -28.17
C THR A 47 -8.54 10.43 -26.69
N SER A 48 -8.14 9.19 -26.41
CA SER A 48 -8.05 8.68 -25.04
C SER A 48 -6.74 9.11 -24.39
N ALA A 49 -6.83 9.65 -23.18
CA ALA A 49 -5.68 10.09 -22.40
C ALA A 49 -5.53 9.22 -21.14
N GLY A 50 -4.31 8.76 -20.86
CA GLY A 50 -4.01 7.88 -19.75
C GLY A 50 -2.91 8.39 -18.83
N SER A 51 -2.97 7.97 -17.58
CA SER A 51 -1.93 8.19 -16.57
C SER A 51 -1.42 6.86 -16.03
N ALA A 52 -0.10 6.72 -16.00
CA ALA A 52 0.61 5.52 -15.60
C ALA A 52 1.38 5.76 -14.29
N ARG A 53 1.43 4.76 -13.42
CA ARG A 53 2.21 4.73 -12.18
C ARG A 53 2.89 3.38 -12.01
N SER A 54 4.15 3.39 -11.58
CA SER A 54 4.98 2.20 -11.45
C SER A 54 5.16 1.75 -10.00
N ILE A 55 5.72 0.55 -9.84
CA ILE A 55 6.32 0.05 -8.59
C ILE A 55 7.84 0.21 -8.62
N ALA A 56 8.47 0.12 -7.44
CA ALA A 56 9.93 0.06 -7.36
C ALA A 56 10.45 -1.12 -8.17
N GLY A 57 11.55 -0.92 -8.90
CA GLY A 57 12.15 -1.96 -9.76
C GLY A 57 11.54 -2.09 -11.16
N PHE A 58 10.44 -1.39 -11.48
CA PHE A 58 9.85 -1.40 -12.82
C PHE A 58 9.92 -0.02 -13.49
N ASP A 59 10.57 0.06 -14.65
CA ASP A 59 10.57 1.28 -15.47
C ASP A 59 9.34 1.31 -16.38
N ILE A 60 8.31 2.04 -15.95
CA ILE A 60 7.04 2.11 -16.69
C ILE A 60 7.17 2.83 -18.02
N LEU A 61 8.10 3.79 -18.15
CA LEU A 61 8.32 4.49 -19.40
C LEU A 61 8.95 3.57 -20.44
N SER A 62 9.90 2.73 -20.02
CA SER A 62 10.51 1.71 -20.89
C SER A 62 9.47 0.67 -21.33
N ALA A 63 8.59 0.23 -20.43
CA ALA A 63 7.48 -0.66 -20.77
C ALA A 63 6.49 -0.03 -21.77
N ILE A 64 6.10 1.23 -21.55
CA ILE A 64 5.23 1.97 -22.47
C ILE A 64 5.90 2.14 -23.84
N ARG A 65 7.20 2.44 -23.87
CA ARG A 65 7.98 2.59 -25.11
C ARG A 65 8.02 1.30 -25.91
N ALA A 66 8.14 0.14 -25.24
CA ALA A 66 8.09 -1.17 -25.90
C ALA A 66 6.73 -1.46 -26.57
N CYS A 67 5.67 -0.77 -26.15
CA CYS A 67 4.32 -0.88 -26.69
C CYS A 67 3.91 0.33 -27.55
N SER A 68 4.87 1.14 -28.04
CA SER A 68 4.60 2.42 -28.70
C SER A 68 3.80 2.31 -30.00
N GLN A 69 3.79 1.15 -30.65
CA GLN A 69 3.02 0.87 -31.87
C GLN A 69 1.50 1.06 -31.71
N HIS A 70 1.00 1.05 -30.48
CA HIS A 70 -0.41 1.26 -30.17
C HIS A 70 -0.74 2.70 -29.79
N LEU A 71 0.27 3.56 -29.61
CA LEU A 71 0.13 4.87 -28.99
C LEU A 71 0.22 6.00 -30.02
N ILE A 72 -0.60 7.03 -29.83
CA ILE A 72 -0.49 8.30 -30.55
C ILE A 72 0.71 9.09 -30.00
N SER A 73 0.86 9.11 -28.67
CA SER A 73 1.97 9.79 -28.00
C SER A 73 2.15 9.26 -26.58
N PHE A 74 3.35 9.41 -26.03
CA PHE A 74 3.65 9.09 -24.63
C PHE A 74 4.85 9.90 -24.11
N GLY A 75 4.98 10.01 -22.80
CA GLY A 75 6.11 10.68 -22.15
C GLY A 75 6.08 10.57 -20.63
N GLY A 76 7.20 10.88 -19.98
CA GLY A 76 7.31 10.86 -18.51
C GLY A 76 8.66 10.33 -18.02
N HIS A 77 8.62 9.59 -16.92
CA HIS A 77 9.78 9.06 -16.20
C HIS A 77 9.52 7.62 -15.72
N LYS A 78 10.55 7.00 -15.11
CA LYS A 78 10.53 5.60 -14.66
C LYS A 78 9.32 5.23 -13.77
N MET A 79 8.85 6.15 -12.94
CA MET A 79 7.77 5.90 -11.98
C MET A 79 6.39 6.43 -12.41
N ALA A 80 6.34 7.31 -13.42
CA ALA A 80 5.10 7.95 -13.85
C ALA A 80 5.19 8.39 -15.31
N ALA A 81 4.14 8.11 -16.07
CA ALA A 81 4.06 8.50 -17.47
C ALA A 81 2.63 8.87 -17.88
N GLY A 82 2.52 9.58 -19.00
CA GLY A 82 1.27 9.84 -19.70
C GLY A 82 1.26 9.13 -21.05
N VAL A 83 0.07 8.71 -21.48
CA VAL A 83 -0.14 8.07 -22.79
C VAL A 83 -1.36 8.67 -23.48
N THR A 84 -1.32 8.68 -24.81
CA THR A 84 -2.46 9.02 -25.67
C THR A 84 -2.67 7.85 -26.62
N ILE A 85 -3.90 7.35 -26.71
CA ILE A 85 -4.22 6.09 -27.42
C ILE A 85 -5.63 6.14 -28.05
N GLU A 86 -5.81 5.48 -29.19
CA GLU A 86 -7.12 5.24 -29.78
C GLU A 86 -7.86 4.14 -29.01
N ALA A 87 -9.17 4.31 -28.78
CA ALA A 87 -9.95 3.39 -27.96
C ALA A 87 -9.85 1.93 -28.44
N GLU A 88 -9.81 1.72 -29.75
CA GLU A 88 -9.72 0.41 -30.41
C GLU A 88 -8.38 -0.32 -30.18
N LYS A 89 -7.33 0.41 -29.79
CA LYS A 89 -5.99 -0.16 -29.56
C LYS A 89 -5.76 -0.57 -28.10
N ILE A 90 -6.66 -0.19 -27.18
CA ILE A 90 -6.47 -0.36 -25.73
C ILE A 90 -6.27 -1.83 -25.36
N ASP A 91 -7.07 -2.74 -25.91
CA ASP A 91 -6.97 -4.16 -25.55
C ASP A 91 -5.64 -4.77 -26.00
N LYS A 92 -5.16 -4.42 -27.20
CA LYS A 92 -3.86 -4.87 -27.71
C LYS A 92 -2.71 -4.27 -26.91
N PHE A 93 -2.78 -2.98 -26.59
CA PHE A 93 -1.82 -2.31 -25.72
C PHE A 93 -1.76 -2.98 -24.33
N ALA A 94 -2.91 -3.29 -23.75
CA ALA A 94 -2.99 -3.93 -22.44
C ALA A 94 -2.38 -5.34 -22.43
N ALA A 95 -2.53 -6.09 -23.52
CA ALA A 95 -1.90 -7.40 -23.69
C ALA A 95 -0.37 -7.28 -23.81
N ASP A 96 0.13 -6.45 -24.73
CA ASP A 96 1.58 -6.27 -24.93
C ASP A 96 2.27 -5.70 -23.68
N PHE A 97 1.60 -4.79 -22.98
CA PHE A 97 2.09 -4.24 -21.71
C PHE A 97 2.17 -5.30 -20.60
N GLU A 98 1.17 -6.18 -20.53
CA GLU A 98 1.17 -7.31 -19.60
C GLU A 98 2.31 -8.29 -19.92
N ASP A 99 2.54 -8.60 -21.19
CA ASP A 99 3.62 -9.51 -21.60
C ASP A 99 5.00 -8.92 -21.30
N TYR A 100 5.19 -7.62 -21.54
CA TYR A 100 6.40 -6.93 -21.11
C TYR A 100 6.58 -7.00 -19.58
N ALA A 101 5.51 -6.75 -18.82
CA ALA A 101 5.55 -6.85 -17.36
C ALA A 101 5.90 -8.27 -16.89
N LYS A 102 5.34 -9.31 -17.51
CA LYS A 102 5.67 -10.72 -17.20
C LYS A 102 7.13 -11.08 -17.41
N GLN A 103 7.74 -10.54 -18.45
CA GLN A 103 9.15 -10.78 -18.80
C GLN A 103 10.13 -10.02 -17.90
N ASN A 104 9.71 -8.87 -17.36
CA ASN A 104 10.59 -7.96 -16.63
C ASN A 104 10.31 -7.86 -15.12
N LEU A 105 9.26 -8.53 -14.63
CA LEU A 105 8.96 -8.65 -13.20
C LEU A 105 8.95 -10.11 -12.80
N SER A 106 9.62 -10.46 -11.71
CA SER A 106 9.45 -11.76 -11.07
C SER A 106 8.15 -11.79 -10.24
N GLU A 107 7.77 -12.97 -9.74
CA GLU A 107 6.67 -13.07 -8.77
C GLU A 107 7.00 -12.33 -7.47
N GLU A 108 8.27 -12.26 -7.08
CA GLU A 108 8.69 -11.58 -5.85
C GLU A 108 8.67 -10.04 -5.97
N ASP A 109 8.88 -9.52 -7.17
CA ASP A 109 8.85 -8.07 -7.43
C ASP A 109 7.45 -7.48 -7.31
N VAL A 110 6.44 -8.33 -7.51
CA VAL A 110 5.04 -7.95 -7.41
C VAL A 110 4.44 -8.30 -6.04
N VAL A 111 5.26 -8.62 -5.05
CA VAL A 111 4.83 -8.75 -3.66
C VAL A 111 5.14 -7.46 -2.92
N ALA A 112 4.14 -6.87 -2.26
CA ALA A 112 4.35 -5.71 -1.41
C ALA A 112 5.31 -6.08 -0.28
N LYS A 113 6.46 -5.40 -0.22
CA LYS A 113 7.49 -5.61 0.81
C LYS A 113 7.27 -4.60 1.94
N LEU A 114 7.26 -5.11 3.17
CA LEU A 114 7.30 -4.30 4.38
C LEU A 114 8.71 -4.43 4.98
N TYR A 115 9.45 -3.33 5.02
CA TYR A 115 10.77 -3.28 5.63
C TYR A 115 10.60 -3.02 7.13
N ILE A 116 11.23 -3.85 7.95
CA ILE A 116 11.24 -3.73 9.41
C ILE A 116 12.62 -3.21 9.81
N ASP A 117 12.66 -2.06 10.46
CA ASP A 117 13.91 -1.42 10.89
C ASP A 117 14.50 -2.13 12.11
N ALA A 118 13.66 -2.56 13.06
CA ALA A 118 14.09 -3.34 14.20
C ALA A 118 12.98 -4.24 14.77
N ALA A 119 13.38 -5.39 15.32
CA ALA A 119 12.54 -6.14 16.22
C ALA A 119 12.74 -5.61 17.65
N ALA A 120 11.65 -5.40 18.39
CA ALA A 120 11.71 -4.86 19.75
C ALA A 120 10.58 -5.41 20.62
N PRO A 121 10.83 -5.65 21.93
CA PRO A 121 9.78 -5.84 22.92
C PRO A 121 8.84 -4.64 23.00
N LEU A 122 7.58 -4.87 23.35
CA LEU A 122 6.60 -3.81 23.52
C LEU A 122 6.97 -2.86 24.67
N GLY A 123 7.66 -3.36 25.70
CA GLY A 123 8.12 -2.58 26.85
C GLY A 123 9.16 -1.49 26.54
N ASP A 124 9.84 -1.57 25.39
CA ASP A 124 10.87 -0.60 25.00
C ASP A 124 10.26 0.73 24.54
N PHE A 125 9.01 0.72 24.08
CA PHE A 125 8.32 1.90 23.56
C PHE A 125 7.71 2.75 24.68
N ARG A 126 8.57 3.26 25.57
CA ARG A 126 8.20 4.28 26.57
C ARG A 126 8.04 5.64 25.91
N ARG A 127 7.30 6.55 26.56
CA ARG A 127 7.00 7.89 26.02
C ARG A 127 8.25 8.64 25.59
N GLU A 128 9.32 8.53 26.37
CA GLU A 128 10.61 9.20 26.10
C GLU A 128 11.22 8.66 24.81
N VAL A 129 11.31 7.34 24.66
CA VAL A 129 11.85 6.66 23.46
C VAL A 129 11.03 7.03 22.23
N VAL A 130 9.70 7.03 22.32
CA VAL A 130 8.85 7.41 21.18
C VAL A 130 9.06 8.88 20.82
N SER A 131 9.29 9.76 21.80
CA SER A 131 9.55 11.18 21.54
C SER A 131 10.93 11.39 20.89
N GLU A 132 11.95 10.64 21.30
CA GLU A 132 13.27 10.60 20.65
C GLU A 132 13.17 10.10 19.20
N LEU A 133 12.38 9.06 18.94
CA LEU A 133 12.14 8.57 17.58
C LEU A 133 11.50 9.65 16.70
N GLN A 134 10.57 10.45 17.23
CA GLN A 134 9.96 11.54 16.47
C GLN A 134 10.95 12.66 16.11
N MET A 135 12.07 12.79 16.84
CA MET A 135 13.14 13.74 16.50
C MET A 135 13.92 13.34 15.23
N LEU A 136 13.76 12.11 14.74
CA LEU A 136 14.32 11.67 13.45
C LEU A 136 13.57 12.26 12.24
N GLY A 137 12.43 12.92 12.49
CA GLY A 137 11.71 13.65 11.47
C GLY A 137 12.47 14.88 10.94
N PRO A 138 11.98 15.52 9.86
CA PRO A 138 10.71 15.25 9.21
C PRO A 138 10.73 13.94 8.42
N PHE A 139 9.64 13.19 8.55
CA PHE A 139 9.46 11.95 7.80
C PHE A 139 8.85 12.21 6.43
N GLY A 140 9.19 11.36 5.45
CA GLY A 140 8.71 11.46 4.09
C GLY A 140 9.53 10.63 3.11
N GLN A 141 9.51 11.04 1.84
CA GLN A 141 10.31 10.37 0.82
C GLN A 141 11.81 10.51 1.15
N GLY A 142 12.50 9.38 1.28
CA GLY A 142 13.92 9.33 1.64
C GLY A 142 14.21 9.29 3.15
N ASN A 143 13.19 9.49 4.00
CA ASN A 143 13.28 9.33 5.45
C ASN A 143 11.95 8.78 5.97
N ALA A 144 11.70 7.49 5.76
CA ALA A 144 10.46 6.86 6.19
C ALA A 144 10.38 6.78 7.72
N GLU A 145 9.17 6.85 8.26
CA GLU A 145 8.95 6.56 9.68
C GLU A 145 9.38 5.13 10.02
N PRO A 146 10.17 4.91 11.08
CA PRO A 146 10.72 3.60 11.40
C PRO A 146 9.61 2.61 11.78
N ILE A 147 9.63 1.43 11.16
CA ILE A 147 8.69 0.34 11.39
C ILE A 147 9.37 -0.71 12.26
N PHE A 148 8.75 -1.01 13.39
CA PHE A 148 9.19 -2.03 14.32
C PHE A 148 8.32 -3.27 14.20
N ALA A 149 8.83 -4.40 14.69
CA ALA A 149 8.05 -5.62 14.80
C ALA A 149 8.23 -6.34 16.13
N THR A 150 7.15 -6.97 16.60
CA THR A 150 7.19 -7.91 17.72
C THR A 150 6.53 -9.20 17.29
N LYS A 151 7.20 -10.32 17.61
CA LYS A 151 6.70 -11.66 17.30
C LYS A 151 6.02 -12.27 18.51
N GLY A 152 5.05 -13.16 18.27
CA GLY A 152 4.38 -13.92 19.32
C GLY A 152 3.64 -13.05 20.34
N VAL A 153 3.06 -11.92 19.90
CA VAL A 153 2.16 -11.14 20.73
C VAL A 153 0.80 -11.82 20.82
N ARG A 154 0.03 -11.48 21.86
CA ARG A 154 -1.36 -11.91 22.02
C ARG A 154 -2.26 -10.74 22.36
N LEU A 155 -3.57 -10.94 22.21
CA LEU A 155 -4.55 -9.94 22.63
C LEU A 155 -4.52 -9.76 24.15
N ALA A 156 -4.39 -8.51 24.60
CA ALA A 156 -4.59 -8.12 26.00
C ALA A 156 -6.05 -7.73 26.28
N SER A 157 -6.83 -7.41 25.23
CA SER A 157 -8.26 -7.16 25.32
C SER A 157 -8.97 -7.50 24.01
N VAL A 158 -10.29 -7.64 24.08
CA VAL A 158 -11.14 -7.92 22.90
C VAL A 158 -11.00 -6.75 21.90
N PRO A 159 -10.66 -7.02 20.62
CA PRO A 159 -10.61 -5.98 19.59
C PRO A 159 -11.97 -5.31 19.41
N ARG A 160 -11.95 -4.03 19.03
CA ARG A 160 -13.15 -3.24 18.74
C ARG A 160 -13.05 -2.59 17.39
N ARG A 161 -14.11 -2.70 16.60
CA ARG A 161 -14.26 -1.89 15.38
C ARG A 161 -14.53 -0.43 15.75
N VAL A 162 -13.84 0.47 15.07
CA VAL A 162 -13.94 1.92 15.31
C VAL A 162 -14.00 2.69 13.98
N GLY A 163 -14.36 3.98 14.07
CA GLY A 163 -14.61 4.86 12.93
C GLY A 163 -16.07 4.83 12.49
N ILE A 164 -16.50 5.84 11.72
CA ILE A 164 -17.91 6.03 11.30
C ILE A 164 -18.47 4.79 10.61
N LYS A 165 -17.64 4.13 9.80
CA LYS A 165 -18.01 2.92 9.04
C LYS A 165 -17.63 1.61 9.74
N GLY A 166 -16.93 1.67 10.88
CA GLY A 166 -16.39 0.48 11.56
C GLY A 166 -15.26 -0.21 10.79
N ASP A 167 -14.58 0.50 9.89
CA ASP A 167 -13.53 -0.05 9.00
C ASP A 167 -12.16 -0.17 9.68
N HIS A 168 -12.00 0.35 10.90
CA HIS A 168 -10.73 0.35 11.63
C HIS A 168 -10.82 -0.55 12.86
N LEU A 169 -9.67 -1.01 13.34
CA LEU A 169 -9.60 -1.93 14.48
C LEU A 169 -8.76 -1.31 15.59
N GLN A 170 -9.35 -1.12 16.76
CA GLN A 170 -8.65 -0.78 17.99
C GLN A 170 -8.51 -2.03 18.84
N LEU A 171 -7.32 -2.27 19.38
CA LEU A 171 -7.03 -3.42 20.23
C LEU A 171 -5.93 -3.09 21.24
N ALA A 172 -5.72 -3.95 22.22
CA ALA A 172 -4.51 -3.94 23.03
C ALA A 172 -3.80 -5.29 22.85
N ILE A 173 -2.48 -5.25 22.74
CA ILE A 173 -1.63 -6.44 22.59
C ILE A 173 -0.58 -6.48 23.70
N THR A 174 -0.10 -7.69 24.00
CA THR A 174 0.99 -7.91 24.95
C THR A 174 1.95 -8.99 24.46
N ASP A 175 3.23 -8.82 24.79
CA ASP A 175 4.31 -9.80 24.66
C ASP A 175 4.79 -10.30 26.04
N ASN A 176 3.99 -10.07 27.08
CA ASN A 176 4.30 -10.24 28.51
C ASN A 176 5.32 -9.26 29.11
N THR A 177 5.95 -8.38 28.32
CA THR A 177 6.80 -7.29 28.84
C THR A 177 5.99 -6.02 29.10
N ALA A 178 5.01 -5.75 28.24
CA ALA A 178 4.06 -4.65 28.40
C ALA A 178 2.73 -4.97 27.72
N SER A 179 1.70 -4.16 28.00
CA SER A 179 0.45 -4.14 27.26
C SER A 179 0.28 -2.77 26.63
N VAL A 180 0.12 -2.71 25.30
CA VAL A 180 0.09 -1.45 24.55
C VAL A 180 -1.15 -1.38 23.68
N ARG A 181 -1.77 -0.19 23.66
CA ARG A 181 -2.91 0.10 22.81
C ARG A 181 -2.45 0.26 21.35
N CYS A 182 -3.22 -0.31 20.44
CA CYS A 182 -2.95 -0.28 19.01
C CYS A 182 -4.16 0.22 18.21
N ILE A 183 -3.87 0.80 17.05
CA ILE A 183 -4.86 1.16 16.03
C ILE A 183 -4.44 0.60 14.67
N GLY A 184 -5.30 -0.19 14.05
CA GLY A 184 -5.14 -0.73 12.70
C GLY A 184 -6.14 -0.09 11.74
N PHE A 185 -5.67 0.81 10.88
CA PHE A 185 -6.52 1.46 9.88
C PHE A 185 -6.86 0.49 8.74
N GLY A 186 -8.16 0.31 8.46
CA GLY A 186 -8.63 -0.62 7.43
C GLY A 186 -8.55 -2.11 7.81
N MET A 187 -8.25 -2.40 9.08
CA MET A 187 -7.98 -3.76 9.56
C MET A 187 -9.19 -4.45 10.19
N ALA A 188 -10.40 -3.87 10.13
CA ALA A 188 -11.60 -4.45 10.76
C ALA A 188 -11.88 -5.91 10.32
N ARG A 189 -11.51 -6.26 9.08
CA ARG A 189 -11.64 -7.64 8.55
C ARG A 189 -10.81 -8.69 9.31
N LEU A 190 -9.80 -8.28 10.06
CA LEU A 190 -8.90 -9.18 10.80
C LEU A 190 -9.42 -9.53 12.20
N GLU A 191 -10.50 -8.89 12.67
CA GLU A 191 -11.06 -9.10 14.01
C GLU A 191 -11.33 -10.57 14.33
N LYS A 192 -12.05 -11.28 13.44
CA LYS A 192 -12.36 -12.70 13.63
C LYS A 192 -11.07 -13.53 13.71
N LYS A 193 -10.12 -13.28 12.81
CA LYS A 193 -8.84 -14.02 12.77
C LYS A 193 -8.01 -13.78 14.02
N LEU A 194 -8.02 -12.57 14.58
CA LEU A 194 -7.37 -12.24 15.85
C LEU A 194 -7.99 -12.98 17.04
N LEU A 195 -9.30 -13.19 17.04
CA LEU A 195 -9.99 -13.95 18.10
C LEU A 195 -9.76 -15.46 17.98
N GLU A 196 -9.50 -15.97 16.78
CA GLU A 196 -9.24 -17.39 16.50
C GLU A 196 -7.77 -17.80 16.69
N ASN A 197 -6.84 -16.84 16.83
CA ASN A 197 -5.40 -17.10 16.96
C ASN A 197 -4.89 -16.54 18.28
N GLU A 198 -4.34 -17.40 19.14
CA GLU A 198 -3.80 -16.99 20.44
C GLU A 198 -2.57 -16.09 20.30
N PHE A 199 -1.67 -16.44 19.38
CA PHE A 199 -0.44 -15.71 19.12
C PHE A 199 -0.36 -15.25 17.67
N PHE A 200 0.24 -14.08 17.46
CA PHE A 200 0.48 -13.51 16.13
C PHE A 200 1.67 -12.56 16.17
N ASN A 201 2.12 -12.14 14.99
CA ASN A 201 3.21 -11.19 14.82
C ASN A 201 2.64 -9.86 14.35
N VAL A 202 3.22 -8.75 14.80
CA VAL A 202 2.79 -7.40 14.43
C VAL A 202 3.96 -6.58 13.90
N ALA A 203 3.70 -5.76 12.88
CA ALA A 203 4.57 -4.68 12.45
C ALA A 203 3.86 -3.34 12.67
N TYR A 204 4.54 -2.36 13.23
CA TYR A 204 3.90 -1.14 13.71
C TYR A 204 4.84 0.07 13.78
N GLN A 205 4.23 1.25 13.89
CA GLN A 205 4.92 2.51 14.17
C GLN A 205 4.46 3.04 15.54
N PRO A 206 5.37 3.34 16.47
CA PRO A 206 5.02 3.92 17.74
C PRO A 206 4.72 5.42 17.60
N GLN A 207 3.62 5.88 18.19
CA GLN A 207 3.23 7.29 18.23
C GLN A 207 2.78 7.73 19.62
N ILE A 208 2.88 9.02 19.90
CA ILE A 208 2.25 9.63 21.07
C ILE A 208 0.84 10.09 20.69
N ASN A 209 -0.17 9.42 21.26
CA ASN A 209 -1.56 9.85 21.13
C ASN A 209 -1.93 10.75 22.31
N THR A 210 -2.45 11.94 22.04
CA THR A 210 -2.93 12.87 23.07
C THR A 210 -4.43 13.03 22.98
N TYR A 211 -5.15 12.59 24.01
CA TYR A 211 -6.60 12.66 24.09
C TYR A 211 -7.04 13.23 25.44
N LYS A 212 -7.89 14.27 25.41
CA LYS A 212 -8.40 14.96 26.62
C LYS A 212 -7.29 15.32 27.63
N GLY A 213 -6.15 15.79 27.15
CA GLY A 213 -5.01 16.19 27.99
C GLY A 213 -4.14 15.04 28.51
N THR A 214 -4.48 13.78 28.22
CA THR A 214 -3.64 12.62 28.54
C THR A 214 -2.88 12.16 27.31
N SER A 215 -1.55 12.08 27.40
CA SER A 215 -0.68 11.55 26.35
C SER A 215 -0.25 10.13 26.69
N SER A 216 -0.45 9.19 25.78
CA SER A 216 -0.05 7.79 25.93
C SER A 216 0.62 7.29 24.65
N VAL A 217 1.48 6.28 24.78
CA VAL A 217 1.99 5.55 23.62
C VAL A 217 0.85 4.74 22.99
N GLU A 218 0.73 4.81 21.68
CA GLU A 218 -0.14 3.98 20.86
C GLU A 218 0.67 3.45 19.68
N LEU A 219 0.42 2.20 19.27
CA LEU A 219 1.07 1.62 18.09
C LEU A 219 0.11 1.67 16.90
N VAL A 220 0.55 2.28 15.80
CA VAL A 220 -0.16 2.21 14.52
C VAL A 220 0.26 0.93 13.81
N LEU A 221 -0.66 -0.02 13.71
CA LEU A 221 -0.38 -1.30 13.04
C LEU A 221 -0.24 -1.08 11.54
N ARG A 222 0.86 -1.59 10.98
CA ARG A 222 1.15 -1.62 9.55
C ARG A 222 0.84 -2.98 8.94
N ASP A 223 1.08 -4.06 9.69
CA ASP A 223 0.68 -5.40 9.27
C ASP A 223 0.51 -6.35 10.47
N ILE A 224 -0.28 -7.41 10.27
CA ILE A 224 -0.49 -8.49 11.23
C ILE A 224 -0.30 -9.82 10.51
N ARG A 225 0.66 -10.62 11.00
CA ARG A 225 0.96 -11.94 10.45
C ARG A 225 0.63 -13.02 11.45
N PHE A 226 -0.35 -13.85 11.10
CA PHE A 226 -0.72 -15.08 11.80
C PHE A 226 0.19 -16.21 11.32
N GLU A 227 0.49 -17.16 12.19
CA GLU A 227 1.18 -18.42 11.82
C GLU A 227 0.20 -19.46 11.31
#